data_AF-A0A1F4I0Q5-F1
#
_entry.id   AF-A0A1F4I0Q5-F1
#
_cell.length_a   1.000
_cell.length_b   1.000
_cell.length_c   1.000
_cell.angle_alpha   90.00
_cell.angle_beta   90.00
_cell.angle_gamma   90.00
#
_symmetry.space_group_name_H-M   'P 1'
#
loop_
_entity.id
_entity.type
_entity.pdbx_description
1 polymer ?
#
loop_
_entity_poly.entity_id
_entity_poly.type
_entity_poly.pdbx_seq_one_letter_code
_entity_poly.pdbx_strand_id
1 'polypeptide(L)'
;MPRYTDVDLWQHLNNTALIAMHGENCQQWLRDTFGAGVWRDAPPLIATVANQTDFLAEAHYPAPLATGTRLLGIAPADFRLGSALFQNGHCVGLHEATLAVWVDGRPVPLPAAVTDTLHAAGARQSALPALDHAAHRSPVPGPLQALDECPWRMTVATRFADSDARGQTSDTSLARFAEQSRVQFLTDAFGAQRLASPTGFIVGHVATRWLVRGRPPAAWQVGCAVTRIGERSMAVRSALFDGEQCHAVCDTVMVVIDRDSRRSTTLPDASRELLEPYRKH
;
A
#
# COMPACT_ATOMS: atom_id res chain seq x y z
N MET A 1 -14.85 0.69 -11.22
CA MET A 1 -15.98 1.58 -10.84
C MET A 1 -15.94 1.78 -9.34
N PRO A 2 -15.86 3.02 -8.84
CA PRO A 2 -15.99 3.30 -7.41
C PRO A 2 -17.35 2.92 -6.86
N ARG A 3 -17.39 2.52 -5.60
CA ARG A 3 -18.61 2.22 -4.85
C ARG A 3 -18.84 3.29 -3.80
N TYR A 4 -20.07 3.42 -3.33
CA TYR A 4 -20.40 4.30 -2.20
C TYR A 4 -19.51 4.03 -0.98
N THR A 5 -19.22 2.75 -0.70
CA THR A 5 -18.38 2.31 0.44
C THR A 5 -16.89 2.52 0.23
N ASP A 6 -16.47 2.98 -0.96
CA ASP A 6 -15.07 3.35 -1.21
C ASP A 6 -14.79 4.81 -0.80
N VAL A 7 -15.80 5.56 -0.33
CA VAL A 7 -15.71 6.96 0.08
C VAL A 7 -15.48 7.07 1.59
N ASP A 8 -14.58 7.96 2.03
CA ASP A 8 -14.30 8.20 3.45
C ASP A 8 -15.08 9.42 4.02
N LEU A 9 -14.77 9.77 5.28
CA LEU A 9 -15.44 10.86 5.99
C LEU A 9 -15.24 12.25 5.36
N TRP A 10 -14.28 12.39 4.45
CA TRP A 10 -13.99 13.62 3.71
C TRP A 10 -14.63 13.64 2.31
N GLN A 11 -15.45 12.62 2.01
CA GLN A 11 -16.26 12.51 0.80
C GLN A 11 -15.46 12.39 -0.51
N HIS A 12 -14.21 11.93 -0.40
CA HIS A 12 -13.42 11.45 -1.54
C HIS A 12 -13.15 9.96 -1.39
N LEU A 13 -12.63 9.34 -2.45
CA LEU A 13 -12.24 7.94 -2.41
C LEU A 13 -11.12 7.74 -1.39
N ASN A 14 -11.32 6.73 -0.54
CA ASN A 14 -10.39 6.34 0.50
C ASN A 14 -9.10 5.78 -0.11
N ASN A 15 -7.96 6.06 0.53
CA ASN A 15 -6.65 5.59 0.09
C ASN A 15 -6.58 4.05 -0.07
N THR A 16 -7.17 3.27 0.84
CA THR A 16 -7.18 1.80 0.74
C THR A 16 -8.09 1.29 -0.37
N ALA A 17 -9.15 2.02 -0.72
CA ALA A 17 -9.99 1.70 -1.86
C ALA A 17 -9.24 1.91 -3.18
N LEU A 18 -8.48 3.00 -3.31
CA LEU A 18 -7.61 3.25 -4.46
C LEU A 18 -6.51 2.18 -4.57
N ILE A 19 -5.87 1.80 -3.45
CA ILE A 19 -4.90 0.68 -3.43
C ILE A 19 -5.55 -0.62 -3.92
N ALA A 20 -6.77 -0.93 -3.48
CA ALA A 20 -7.49 -2.12 -3.92
C ALA A 20 -7.82 -2.07 -5.42
N MET A 21 -8.18 -0.91 -5.96
CA MET A 21 -8.41 -0.72 -7.40
C MET A 21 -7.12 -0.92 -8.21
N HIS A 22 -5.98 -0.44 -7.72
CA HIS A 22 -4.67 -0.73 -8.33
C HIS A 22 -4.36 -2.23 -8.28
N GLY A 23 -4.63 -2.91 -7.17
CA GLY A 23 -4.49 -4.35 -7.03
C GLY A 23 -5.34 -5.12 -8.04
N GLU A 24 -6.58 -4.71 -8.25
CA GLU A 24 -7.48 -5.28 -9.26
C GLU A 24 -6.92 -5.10 -10.68
N ASN A 25 -6.40 -3.90 -11.01
CA ASN A 25 -5.73 -3.66 -12.29
C ASN A 25 -4.53 -4.59 -12.52
N CYS A 26 -3.75 -4.88 -11.46
CA CYS A 26 -2.65 -5.85 -11.50
C CYS A 26 -3.18 -7.27 -11.72
N GLN A 27 -4.26 -7.67 -11.03
CA GLN A 27 -4.89 -8.99 -11.22
C GLN A 27 -5.46 -9.19 -12.63
N GLN A 28 -6.08 -8.17 -13.21
CA GLN A 28 -6.55 -8.22 -14.59
C GLN A 28 -5.39 -8.40 -15.56
N TRP A 29 -4.30 -7.64 -15.40
CA TRP A 29 -3.10 -7.81 -16.21
C TRP A 29 -2.49 -9.21 -16.08
N LEU A 30 -2.46 -9.78 -14.88
CA LEU A 30 -2.02 -11.16 -14.66
C LEU A 30 -2.91 -12.16 -15.40
N ARG A 31 -4.24 -12.00 -15.36
CA ARG A 31 -5.18 -12.87 -16.06
C ARG A 31 -5.01 -12.80 -17.58
N ASP A 32 -4.78 -11.60 -18.11
CA ASP A 32 -4.57 -11.41 -19.55
C ASP A 32 -3.22 -11.96 -20.02
N THR A 33 -2.22 -11.97 -19.13
CA THR A 33 -0.84 -12.41 -19.46
C THR A 33 -0.62 -13.90 -19.25
N PHE A 34 -1.12 -14.45 -18.15
CA PHE A 34 -0.89 -15.84 -17.72
C PHE A 34 -2.12 -16.73 -17.85
N GLY A 35 -3.26 -16.18 -18.26
CA GLY A 35 -4.52 -16.89 -18.45
C GLY A 35 -5.52 -16.68 -17.32
N ALA A 36 -6.80 -16.88 -17.65
CA ALA A 36 -7.93 -16.55 -16.76
C ALA A 36 -7.93 -17.30 -15.41
N GLY A 37 -7.20 -18.41 -15.31
CA GLY A 37 -7.08 -19.23 -14.11
C GLY A 37 -5.92 -18.87 -13.18
N VAL A 38 -5.03 -17.93 -13.53
CA VAL A 38 -3.82 -17.59 -12.74
C VAL A 38 -4.09 -17.26 -11.26
N TRP A 39 -5.29 -16.81 -10.92
CA TRP A 39 -5.70 -16.48 -9.55
C TRP A 39 -6.21 -17.68 -8.74
N ARG A 40 -6.59 -18.80 -9.39
CA ARG A 40 -7.15 -20.01 -8.77
C ARG A 40 -6.37 -21.29 -9.02
N ASP A 41 -5.63 -21.36 -10.13
CA ASP A 41 -4.94 -22.56 -10.57
C ASP A 41 -3.82 -22.93 -9.57
N ALA A 42 -3.51 -24.22 -9.54
CA ALA A 42 -2.41 -24.78 -8.76
C ALA A 42 -1.05 -24.23 -9.30
N PRO A 43 0.02 -24.20 -8.47
CA PRO A 43 1.19 -23.31 -8.56
C PRO A 43 1.88 -23.17 -9.94
N PRO A 44 2.69 -22.10 -10.15
CA PRO A 44 3.22 -21.18 -9.13
C PRO A 44 2.27 -20.07 -8.66
N LEU A 45 2.32 -19.75 -7.37
CA LEU A 45 1.66 -18.57 -6.80
C LEU A 45 2.44 -17.32 -7.24
N ILE A 46 1.94 -16.63 -8.26
CA ILE A 46 2.41 -15.28 -8.59
C ILE A 46 1.67 -14.30 -7.67
N ALA A 47 2.41 -13.63 -6.79
CA ALA A 47 1.83 -12.72 -5.80
C ALA A 47 2.75 -11.54 -5.47
N THR A 48 2.14 -10.50 -4.90
CA THR A 48 2.81 -9.26 -4.51
C THR A 48 3.85 -9.49 -3.41
N VAL A 49 5.05 -8.96 -3.66
CA VAL A 49 6.14 -8.77 -2.69
C VAL A 49 6.06 -7.39 -2.05
N ALA A 50 5.88 -6.35 -2.87
CA ALA A 50 5.76 -4.99 -2.40
C ALA A 50 4.83 -4.17 -3.29
N ASN A 51 4.13 -3.22 -2.69
CA ASN A 51 3.35 -2.21 -3.38
C ASN A 51 3.85 -0.83 -2.97
N GLN A 52 3.86 0.12 -3.90
CA GLN A 52 4.12 1.54 -3.64
C GLN A 52 3.02 2.33 -4.33
N THR A 53 2.30 3.17 -3.59
CA THR A 53 1.18 3.96 -4.13
C THR A 53 1.37 5.42 -3.77
N ASP A 54 1.41 6.27 -4.79
CA ASP A 54 1.40 7.72 -4.68
C ASP A 54 -0.01 8.25 -4.95
N PHE A 55 -0.52 9.07 -4.03
CA PHE A 55 -1.82 9.71 -4.16
C PHE A 55 -1.60 11.15 -4.63
N LEU A 56 -1.94 11.42 -5.89
CA LEU A 56 -1.60 12.66 -6.59
C LEU A 56 -2.75 13.65 -6.61
N ALA A 57 -3.99 13.17 -6.63
CA ALA A 57 -5.19 13.98 -6.60
C ALA A 57 -6.34 13.21 -5.94
N GLU A 58 -7.34 13.95 -5.47
CA GLU A 58 -8.59 13.37 -4.98
C GLU A 58 -9.43 12.82 -6.14
N ALA A 59 -10.15 11.74 -5.87
CA ALA A 59 -11.17 11.20 -6.76
C ALA A 59 -12.47 11.01 -6.01
N HIS A 60 -13.59 11.03 -6.74
CA HIS A 60 -14.93 11.04 -6.14
C HIS A 60 -15.85 10.00 -6.78
N TYR A 61 -16.73 9.45 -5.96
CA TYR A 61 -17.91 8.69 -6.39
C TYR A 61 -18.99 9.65 -6.91
N PRO A 62 -19.80 9.29 -7.93
CA PRO A 62 -19.88 7.99 -8.60
C PRO A 62 -19.06 7.88 -9.90
N ALA A 63 -18.35 8.94 -10.30
CA ALA A 63 -17.68 8.97 -11.59
C ALA A 63 -16.65 7.82 -11.72
N PRO A 64 -16.58 7.13 -12.88
CA PRO A 64 -15.59 6.09 -13.10
C PRO A 64 -14.16 6.64 -13.07
N LEU A 65 -13.20 5.75 -12.84
CA LEU A 65 -11.79 6.03 -13.12
C LEU A 65 -11.40 5.29 -14.39
N ALA A 66 -10.67 5.98 -15.26
CA ALA A 66 -9.91 5.32 -16.31
C ALA A 66 -8.64 4.73 -15.70
N THR A 67 -8.18 3.59 -16.25
CA THR A 67 -7.04 2.85 -15.70
C THR A 67 -6.03 2.51 -16.79
N GLY A 68 -4.78 2.31 -16.39
CA GLY A 68 -3.75 1.75 -17.26
C GLY A 68 -2.79 0.88 -16.45
N THR A 69 -2.36 -0.25 -17.02
CA THR A 69 -1.42 -1.18 -16.40
C THR A 69 -0.32 -1.57 -17.39
N ARG A 70 0.92 -1.70 -16.90
CA ARG A 70 2.06 -2.06 -17.74
C ARG A 70 3.16 -2.79 -16.96
N LEU A 71 3.82 -3.74 -17.61
CA LEU A 71 5.10 -4.28 -17.17
C LEU A 71 6.21 -3.21 -17.23
N LEU A 72 6.83 -2.91 -16.09
CA LEU A 72 7.89 -1.92 -15.94
C LEU A 72 9.30 -2.52 -15.99
N GLY A 73 9.43 -3.81 -15.67
CA GLY A 73 10.72 -4.49 -15.72
C GLY A 73 10.64 -5.92 -15.22
N ILE A 74 11.64 -6.69 -15.60
CA ILE A 74 11.83 -8.10 -15.24
C ILE A 74 13.23 -8.23 -14.64
N ALA A 75 13.34 -8.89 -13.50
CA ALA A 75 14.58 -9.28 -12.86
C ALA A 75 14.56 -10.79 -12.59
N PRO A 76 15.71 -11.42 -12.26
CA PRO A 76 15.73 -12.86 -11.97
C PRO A 76 14.83 -13.27 -10.79
N ALA A 77 14.64 -12.39 -9.81
CA ALA A 77 13.89 -12.67 -8.59
C ALA A 77 12.40 -12.24 -8.66
N ASP A 78 12.08 -11.24 -9.47
CA ASP A 78 10.78 -10.58 -9.47
C ASP A 78 10.52 -9.84 -10.79
N PHE A 79 9.30 -9.34 -10.95
CA PHE A 79 8.94 -8.42 -12.00
C PHE A 79 8.04 -7.31 -11.45
N ARG A 80 7.95 -6.20 -12.16
CA ARG A 80 7.27 -4.99 -11.68
C ARG A 80 6.15 -4.57 -12.62
N LEU A 81 4.97 -4.31 -12.07
CA LEU A 81 3.84 -3.73 -12.77
C LEU A 81 3.62 -2.30 -12.30
N GLY A 82 3.38 -1.40 -13.25
CA GLY A 82 2.88 -0.06 -13.02
C GLY A 82 1.39 -0.02 -13.28
N SER A 83 0.64 0.64 -12.42
CA SER A 83 -0.80 0.88 -12.54
C SER A 83 -1.09 2.35 -12.28
N ALA A 84 -1.94 2.96 -13.10
CA ALA A 84 -2.34 4.36 -12.98
C ALA A 84 -3.86 4.47 -12.99
N LEU A 85 -4.38 5.38 -12.15
CA LEU A 85 -5.80 5.71 -12.06
C LEU A 85 -6.01 7.17 -12.46
N PHE A 86 -7.00 7.44 -13.30
CA PHE A 86 -7.31 8.78 -13.80
C PHE A 86 -8.79 9.11 -13.62
N GLN A 87 -9.11 10.35 -13.25
CA GLN A 87 -10.47 10.86 -13.22
C GLN A 87 -10.49 12.32 -13.69
N ASN A 88 -11.47 12.67 -14.53
CA ASN A 88 -11.65 14.03 -15.05
C ASN A 88 -10.38 14.63 -15.69
N GLY A 89 -9.60 13.82 -16.41
CA GLY A 89 -8.37 14.26 -17.07
C GLY A 89 -7.14 14.39 -16.17
N HIS A 90 -7.25 14.07 -14.87
CA HIS A 90 -6.15 14.12 -13.92
C HIS A 90 -5.69 12.72 -13.51
N CYS A 91 -4.38 12.56 -13.28
CA CYS A 91 -3.86 11.36 -12.64
C CYS A 91 -4.16 11.44 -11.14
N VAL A 92 -4.93 10.49 -10.64
CA VAL A 92 -5.37 10.39 -9.24
C VAL A 92 -4.34 9.64 -8.41
N GLY A 93 -3.79 8.56 -8.97
CA GLY A 93 -2.82 7.73 -8.27
C GLY A 93 -1.94 6.94 -9.22
N LEU A 94 -0.69 6.76 -8.79
CA LEU A 94 0.29 5.89 -9.41
C LEU A 94 0.64 4.77 -8.45
N HIS A 95 0.86 3.59 -9.01
CA HIS A 95 1.15 2.40 -8.23
C HIS A 95 2.21 1.55 -8.92
N GLU A 96 3.22 1.13 -8.18
CA GLU A 96 4.17 0.10 -8.60
C GLU A 96 3.99 -1.13 -7.70
N ALA A 97 3.73 -2.28 -8.31
CA ALA A 97 3.66 -3.57 -7.66
C ALA A 97 4.86 -4.42 -8.09
N THR A 98 5.66 -4.87 -7.12
CA THR A 98 6.67 -5.91 -7.32
C THR A 98 6.05 -7.26 -7.04
N LEU A 99 6.08 -8.17 -8.00
CA LEU A 99 5.53 -9.52 -7.90
C LEU A 99 6.63 -10.56 -8.11
N ALA A 100 6.49 -11.69 -7.41
CA ALA A 100 7.38 -12.83 -7.54
C ALA A 100 6.57 -14.13 -7.54
N VAL A 101 7.25 -15.24 -7.81
CA VAL A 101 6.71 -16.56 -7.50
C VAL A 101 6.92 -16.85 -6.02
N TRP A 102 5.90 -17.39 -5.35
CA TRP A 102 5.95 -17.73 -3.94
C TRP A 102 5.86 -19.25 -3.72
N VAL A 103 6.70 -19.75 -2.83
CA VAL A 103 6.71 -21.13 -2.33
C VAL A 103 6.87 -21.08 -0.82
N ASP A 104 6.01 -21.80 -0.09
CA ASP A 104 6.03 -21.87 1.38
C ASP A 104 6.12 -20.50 2.07
N GLY A 105 5.36 -19.54 1.55
CA GLY A 105 5.27 -18.20 2.12
C GLY A 105 6.52 -17.33 1.90
N ARG A 106 7.41 -17.71 0.99
CA ARG A 106 8.61 -16.92 0.62
C ARG A 106 8.70 -16.71 -0.90
N PRO A 107 9.21 -15.56 -1.37
CA PRO A 107 9.48 -15.36 -2.78
C PRO A 107 10.67 -16.22 -3.22
N VAL A 108 10.57 -16.81 -4.42
CA VAL A 108 11.62 -17.59 -5.08
C VAL A 108 11.92 -17.00 -6.47
N PRO A 109 13.09 -17.29 -7.07
CA PRO A 109 13.41 -16.84 -8.42
C PRO A 109 12.34 -17.22 -9.44
N LEU A 110 12.17 -16.38 -10.46
CA LEU A 110 11.18 -16.60 -11.51
C LEU A 110 11.54 -17.85 -12.32
N PRO A 111 10.64 -18.84 -12.43
CA PRO A 111 10.81 -19.98 -13.33
C PRO A 111 10.92 -19.51 -14.80
N ALA A 112 11.66 -20.24 -15.63
CA ALA A 112 11.87 -19.90 -17.04
C ALA A 112 10.56 -19.64 -17.79
N ALA A 113 9.54 -20.50 -17.61
CA ALA A 113 8.24 -20.34 -18.24
C ALA A 113 7.53 -19.01 -17.87
N VAL A 114 7.70 -18.52 -16.64
CA VAL A 114 7.16 -17.23 -16.20
C VAL A 114 7.94 -16.11 -16.88
N THR A 115 9.27 -16.17 -16.86
CA THR A 115 10.16 -15.18 -17.50
C THR A 115 9.91 -15.07 -19.01
N ASP A 116 9.76 -16.19 -19.73
CA ASP A 116 9.46 -16.22 -21.16
C ASP A 116 8.11 -15.55 -21.47
N THR A 117 7.09 -15.83 -20.65
CA THR A 117 5.76 -15.21 -20.76
C THR A 117 5.85 -13.69 -20.53
N LEU A 118 6.62 -13.25 -19.54
CA LEU A 118 6.83 -11.82 -19.26
C LEU A 118 7.57 -11.11 -20.41
N HIS A 119 8.61 -11.71 -20.97
CA HIS A 119 9.31 -11.15 -22.13
C HIS A 119 8.40 -11.03 -23.35
N ALA A 120 7.59 -12.07 -23.63
CA ALA A 120 6.60 -12.02 -24.70
C ALA A 120 5.53 -10.94 -24.45
N ALA A 121 5.10 -10.74 -23.21
CA ALA A 121 4.17 -9.67 -22.85
C ALA A 121 4.80 -8.28 -23.02
N GLY A 122 6.03 -8.08 -22.55
CA GLY A 122 6.77 -6.83 -22.70
C GLY A 122 6.99 -6.43 -24.16
N ALA A 123 7.31 -7.39 -25.03
CA ALA A 123 7.51 -7.16 -26.46
C ALA A 123 6.24 -6.67 -27.21
N ARG A 124 5.05 -6.94 -26.66
CA ARG A 124 3.77 -6.46 -27.21
C ARG A 124 3.42 -5.04 -26.79
N GLN A 125 4.13 -4.46 -25.83
CA GLN A 125 3.80 -3.13 -25.32
C GLN A 125 4.38 -2.03 -26.19
N SER A 126 3.57 -1.02 -26.52
CA SER A 126 4.04 0.16 -27.23
C SER A 126 5.18 0.83 -26.50
N ALA A 127 6.22 1.27 -27.21
CA ALA A 127 7.32 2.02 -26.62
C ALA A 127 6.80 3.26 -25.88
N LEU A 128 7.31 3.49 -24.67
CA LEU A 128 7.08 4.76 -23.99
C LEU A 128 8.09 5.79 -24.53
N PRO A 129 7.72 7.09 -24.58
CA PRO A 129 8.72 8.13 -24.68
C PRO A 129 9.77 7.93 -23.57
N ALA A 130 11.03 8.22 -23.86
CA ALA A 130 12.09 8.17 -22.86
C ALA A 130 11.72 9.14 -21.71
N LEU A 131 11.25 8.59 -20.61
CA LEU A 131 10.99 9.28 -19.36
C LEU A 131 11.95 8.70 -18.33
N ASP A 132 12.47 9.55 -17.46
CA ASP A 132 13.30 9.09 -16.35
C ASP A 132 12.42 8.34 -15.32
N HIS A 133 12.29 7.03 -15.51
CA HIS A 133 11.55 6.13 -14.63
C HIS A 133 12.28 5.86 -13.31
N ALA A 134 13.53 6.31 -13.14
CA ALA A 134 14.30 6.05 -11.94
C ALA A 134 13.98 7.04 -10.80
N ALA A 135 13.39 8.19 -11.11
CA ALA A 135 13.25 9.31 -10.18
C ALA A 135 12.21 9.13 -9.05
N HIS A 136 11.27 8.18 -9.16
CA HIS A 136 10.19 7.97 -8.17
C HIS A 136 10.26 6.62 -7.46
N ARG A 137 11.48 6.19 -7.12
CA ARG A 137 11.66 4.96 -6.34
C ARG A 137 11.72 5.30 -4.84
N SER A 138 10.63 5.06 -4.11
CA SER A 138 10.72 5.00 -2.65
C SER A 138 11.55 3.77 -2.27
N PRO A 139 12.45 3.85 -1.28
CA PRO A 139 13.13 2.66 -0.77
C PRO A 139 12.10 1.63 -0.34
N VAL A 140 12.33 0.37 -0.69
CA VAL A 140 11.50 -0.72 -0.19
C VAL A 140 11.67 -0.79 1.34
N PRO A 141 10.57 -0.80 2.13
CA PRO A 141 10.67 -0.79 3.58
C PRO A 141 11.45 -1.99 4.10
N GLY A 142 12.49 -1.74 4.90
CA GLY A 142 13.16 -2.77 5.69
C GLY A 142 12.29 -3.24 6.88
N PRO A 143 12.54 -4.43 7.44
CA PRO A 143 11.78 -4.95 8.57
C PRO A 143 11.89 -4.05 9.81
N LEU A 144 10.86 -4.06 10.66
CA LEU A 144 11.02 -3.77 12.09
C LEU A 144 11.46 -5.07 12.78
N GLN A 145 12.47 -5.03 13.65
CA GLN A 145 13.10 -6.25 14.16
C GLN A 145 12.22 -6.93 15.21
N ALA A 146 11.61 -6.15 16.11
CA ALA A 146 10.70 -6.69 17.12
C ALA A 146 9.50 -5.76 17.36
N LEU A 147 8.38 -6.36 17.76
CA LEU A 147 7.19 -5.62 18.21
C LEU A 147 7.53 -4.74 19.43
N ASP A 148 8.41 -5.21 20.31
CA ASP A 148 8.80 -4.51 21.52
C ASP A 148 9.63 -3.24 21.30
N GLU A 149 10.16 -3.05 20.09
CA GLU A 149 10.83 -1.80 19.70
C GLU A 149 9.85 -0.73 19.22
N CYS A 150 8.57 -1.08 19.03
CA CYS A 150 7.56 -0.15 18.56
C CYS A 150 7.00 0.66 19.73
N PRO A 151 7.08 2.01 19.71
CA PRO A 151 6.57 2.86 20.78
C PRO A 151 5.04 2.91 20.83
N TRP A 152 4.36 2.56 19.74
CA TRP A 152 2.91 2.41 19.70
C TRP A 152 2.54 1.02 19.18
N ARG A 153 1.50 0.40 19.77
CA ARG A 153 1.08 -0.97 19.45
C ARG A 153 -0.43 -1.13 19.56
N MET A 154 -0.99 -2.04 18.77
CA MET A 154 -2.38 -2.47 18.90
C MET A 154 -2.52 -3.94 18.50
N THR A 155 -3.66 -4.54 18.86
CA THR A 155 -4.09 -5.84 18.33
C THR A 155 -5.29 -5.64 17.41
N VAL A 156 -5.28 -6.29 16.25
CA VAL A 156 -6.42 -6.27 15.30
C VAL A 156 -6.88 -7.69 15.03
N ALA A 157 -8.14 -7.98 15.36
CA ALA A 157 -8.75 -9.26 15.03
C ALA A 157 -8.87 -9.42 13.50
N THR A 158 -8.49 -10.60 13.02
CA THR A 158 -8.69 -10.99 11.62
C THR A 158 -10.16 -11.24 11.35
N ARG A 159 -10.61 -10.83 10.17
CA ARG A 159 -11.96 -11.07 9.66
C ARG A 159 -11.90 -12.15 8.59
N PHE A 160 -13.02 -12.84 8.38
CA PHE A 160 -13.13 -13.82 7.29
C PHE A 160 -12.76 -13.20 5.92
N ALA A 161 -13.21 -11.96 5.69
CA ALA A 161 -12.94 -11.21 4.47
C ALA A 161 -11.48 -10.74 4.32
N ASP A 162 -10.59 -11.03 5.27
CA ASP A 162 -9.17 -10.67 5.16
C ASP A 162 -8.34 -11.66 4.33
N SER A 163 -8.95 -12.78 3.95
CA SER A 163 -8.33 -13.77 3.07
C SER A 163 -8.64 -13.49 1.60
N ASP A 164 -7.68 -13.76 0.73
CA ASP A 164 -7.88 -13.79 -0.71
C ASP A 164 -8.50 -15.11 -1.17
N ALA A 165 -8.70 -15.25 -2.49
CA ALA A 165 -9.29 -16.45 -3.10
C ALA A 165 -8.47 -17.74 -2.89
N ARG A 166 -7.22 -17.63 -2.43
CA ARG A 166 -6.33 -18.75 -2.11
C ARG A 166 -6.25 -19.02 -0.61
N GLY A 167 -7.03 -18.29 0.20
CA GLY A 167 -7.02 -18.40 1.66
C GLY A 167 -5.78 -17.78 2.30
N GLN A 168 -5.00 -16.97 1.57
CA GLN A 168 -3.87 -16.22 2.14
C GLN A 168 -4.33 -14.84 2.56
N THR A 169 -3.61 -14.18 3.47
CA THR A 169 -3.90 -12.80 3.81
C THR A 169 -3.81 -11.93 2.56
N SER A 170 -4.87 -11.15 2.30
CA SER A 170 -4.98 -10.35 1.09
C SER A 170 -4.13 -9.07 1.18
N ASP A 171 -3.68 -8.58 0.02
CA ASP A 171 -2.98 -7.29 -0.07
C ASP A 171 -3.85 -6.12 0.38
N THR A 172 -5.15 -6.20 0.08
CA THR A 172 -6.14 -5.21 0.51
C THR A 172 -6.25 -5.16 2.04
N SER A 173 -6.20 -6.29 2.72
CA SER A 173 -6.22 -6.34 4.18
C SER A 173 -4.95 -5.75 4.78
N LEU A 174 -3.79 -5.98 4.17
CA LEU A 174 -2.56 -5.33 4.60
C LEU A 174 -2.66 -3.79 4.53
N ALA A 175 -3.21 -3.25 3.44
CA ALA A 175 -3.46 -1.82 3.32
C ALA A 175 -4.45 -1.29 4.38
N ARG A 176 -5.49 -2.07 4.70
CA ARG A 176 -6.46 -1.75 5.76
C ARG A 176 -5.87 -1.82 7.16
N PHE A 177 -4.99 -2.78 7.45
CA PHE A 177 -4.29 -2.82 8.73
C PHE A 177 -3.37 -1.60 8.91
N ALA A 178 -2.68 -1.19 7.84
CA ALA A 178 -1.89 0.04 7.85
C ALA A 178 -2.78 1.27 8.10
N GLU A 179 -3.94 1.37 7.44
CA GLU A 179 -4.90 2.45 7.70
C GLU A 179 -5.42 2.45 9.13
N GLN A 180 -5.86 1.29 9.63
CA GLN A 180 -6.37 1.16 10.98
C GLN A 180 -5.32 1.55 12.02
N SER A 181 -4.06 1.14 11.81
CA SER A 181 -2.93 1.52 12.66
C SER A 181 -2.78 3.03 12.71
N ARG A 182 -2.77 3.70 11.56
CA ARG A 182 -2.64 5.17 11.50
C ARG A 182 -3.80 5.87 12.18
N VAL A 183 -5.04 5.42 11.93
CA VAL A 183 -6.23 6.05 12.50
C VAL A 183 -6.21 5.97 14.02
N GLN A 184 -5.89 4.81 14.60
CA GLN A 184 -5.78 4.67 16.06
C GLN A 184 -4.59 5.41 16.63
N PHE A 185 -3.39 5.25 16.04
CA PHE A 185 -2.19 5.98 16.44
C PHE A 185 -2.40 7.50 16.51
N LEU A 186 -2.97 8.08 15.46
CA LEU A 186 -3.28 9.51 15.41
C LEU A 186 -4.29 9.92 16.49
N THR A 187 -5.26 9.06 16.77
CA THR A 187 -6.30 9.33 17.78
C THR A 187 -5.71 9.29 19.18
N ASP A 188 -4.78 8.39 19.46
CA ASP A 188 -4.07 8.33 20.74
C ASP A 188 -3.13 9.54 20.91
N ALA A 189 -2.38 9.89 19.86
CA ALA A 189 -1.41 10.99 19.90
C ALA A 189 -2.07 12.38 19.98
N PHE A 190 -3.19 12.60 19.29
CA PHE A 190 -3.83 13.91 19.17
C PHE A 190 -5.20 14.02 19.86
N GLY A 191 -5.69 12.92 20.45
CA GLY A 191 -6.99 12.85 21.11
C GLY A 191 -8.18 12.59 20.16
N ALA A 192 -9.31 12.19 20.75
CA ALA A 192 -10.53 11.81 20.03
C ALA A 192 -11.13 12.93 19.16
N GLN A 193 -10.89 14.20 19.51
CA GLN A 193 -11.40 15.36 18.77
C GLN A 193 -10.47 15.82 17.64
N ARG A 194 -9.39 15.08 17.33
CA ARG A 194 -8.43 15.47 16.27
C ARG A 194 -9.08 15.74 14.92
N LEU A 195 -10.21 15.10 14.61
CA LEU A 195 -10.92 15.30 13.34
C LEU A 195 -11.60 16.68 13.27
N ALA A 196 -11.85 17.33 14.41
CA ALA A 196 -12.37 18.69 14.50
C ALA A 196 -11.26 19.77 14.47
N SER A 197 -9.98 19.38 14.50
CA SER A 197 -8.84 20.29 14.41
C SER A 197 -8.83 21.04 13.06
N PRO A 198 -8.39 22.32 13.04
CA PRO A 198 -8.19 23.05 11.78
C PRO A 198 -7.09 22.42 10.91
N THR A 199 -6.13 21.71 11.52
CA THR A 199 -5.09 20.97 10.80
C THR A 199 -5.31 19.47 10.90
N GLY A 200 -5.22 18.78 9.76
CA GLY A 200 -5.34 17.33 9.65
C GLY A 200 -4.20 16.71 8.85
N PHE A 201 -4.34 15.41 8.57
CA PHE A 201 -3.40 14.64 7.78
C PHE A 201 -4.13 13.96 6.63
N ILE A 202 -3.57 14.06 5.43
CA ILE A 202 -3.96 13.24 4.27
C ILE A 202 -2.81 12.33 3.88
N VAL A 203 -3.11 11.16 3.33
CA VAL A 203 -2.10 10.20 2.87
C VAL A 203 -1.57 10.63 1.51
N GLY A 204 -0.27 10.90 1.42
CA GLY A 204 0.41 11.20 0.15
C GLY A 204 1.09 9.98 -0.48
N HIS A 205 1.58 9.04 0.34
CA HIS A 205 2.25 7.83 -0.11
C HIS A 205 2.00 6.66 0.83
N VAL A 206 1.83 5.45 0.28
CA VAL A 206 1.82 4.19 1.03
C VAL A 206 2.71 3.17 0.31
N ALA A 207 3.68 2.62 1.05
CA ALA A 207 4.44 1.47 0.62
C ALA A 207 4.15 0.28 1.54
N THR A 208 3.85 -0.89 0.99
CA THR A 208 3.68 -2.13 1.74
C THR A 208 4.64 -3.19 1.24
N ARG A 209 5.10 -4.08 2.12
CA ARG A 209 5.96 -5.22 1.77
C ARG A 209 5.58 -6.43 2.59
N TRP A 210 5.40 -7.56 1.92
CA TRP A 210 5.36 -8.88 2.53
C TRP A 210 6.78 -9.40 2.75
N LEU A 211 7.05 -9.86 3.98
CA LEU A 211 8.26 -10.58 4.35
C LEU A 211 7.99 -12.10 4.35
N VAL A 212 6.82 -12.48 4.88
CA VAL A 212 6.31 -13.84 4.89
C VAL A 212 4.82 -13.78 4.60
N ARG A 213 4.37 -14.47 3.54
CA ARG A 213 2.95 -14.55 3.20
C ARG A 213 2.37 -15.86 3.74
N GLY A 214 1.19 -15.79 4.33
CA GLY A 214 0.53 -16.95 4.92
C GLY A 214 -0.96 -16.76 5.06
N ARG A 215 -1.60 -17.74 5.71
CA ARG A 215 -2.99 -17.59 6.16
C ARG A 215 -3.03 -16.54 7.28
N PRO A 216 -4.11 -15.76 7.38
CA PRO A 216 -4.19 -14.81 8.48
C PRO A 216 -4.36 -15.54 9.83
N PRO A 217 -3.67 -15.12 10.89
CA PRO A 217 -3.86 -15.63 12.24
C PRO A 217 -5.20 -15.17 12.81
N ALA A 218 -5.55 -15.60 14.03
CA ALA A 218 -6.77 -15.13 14.70
C ALA A 218 -6.77 -13.61 14.93
N ALA A 219 -5.61 -13.05 15.26
CA ALA A 219 -5.40 -11.61 15.40
C ALA A 219 -3.95 -11.26 15.05
N TRP A 220 -3.76 -10.08 14.47
CA TRP A 220 -2.45 -9.49 14.22
C TRP A 220 -2.02 -8.62 15.39
N GLN A 221 -0.76 -8.71 15.79
CA GLN A 221 -0.11 -7.67 16.58
C GLN A 221 0.46 -6.62 15.62
N VAL A 222 0.14 -5.35 15.83
CA VAL A 222 0.59 -4.26 14.95
C VAL A 222 1.41 -3.28 15.76
N GLY A 223 2.67 -3.11 15.37
CA GLY A 223 3.54 -2.06 15.90
C GLY A 223 3.53 -0.84 14.96
N CYS A 224 3.69 0.36 15.50
CA CYS A 224 3.83 1.61 14.76
C CYS A 224 4.92 2.50 15.38
N ALA A 225 5.68 3.19 14.53
CA ALA A 225 6.65 4.20 14.94
C ALA A 225 6.67 5.36 13.94
N VAL A 226 6.90 6.57 14.44
CA VAL A 226 7.18 7.76 13.62
C VAL A 226 8.63 7.67 13.13
N THR A 227 8.82 7.60 11.81
CA THR A 227 10.16 7.49 11.20
C THR A 227 10.71 8.85 10.76
N ARG A 228 9.83 9.84 10.52
CA ARG A 228 10.22 11.20 10.16
C ARG A 228 9.15 12.21 10.57
N ILE A 229 9.58 13.37 11.05
CA ILE A 229 8.72 14.54 11.24
C ILE A 229 9.31 15.70 10.44
N GLY A 230 8.68 16.07 9.33
CA GLY A 230 9.07 17.21 8.49
C GLY A 230 8.30 18.48 8.85
N GLU A 231 8.50 19.54 8.07
CA GLU A 231 7.75 20.80 8.25
C GLU A 231 6.26 20.64 7.90
N ARG A 232 5.93 19.96 6.80
CA ARG A 232 4.55 19.81 6.28
C ARG A 232 4.10 18.37 6.12
N SER A 233 4.83 17.43 6.72
CA SER A 233 4.57 16.00 6.55
C SER A 233 5.15 15.21 7.71
N MET A 234 4.60 14.03 7.97
CA MET A 234 5.26 13.01 8.77
C MET A 234 5.28 11.66 8.04
N ALA A 235 6.23 10.81 8.42
CA ALA A 235 6.26 9.42 7.98
C ALA A 235 6.13 8.50 9.18
N VAL A 236 5.33 7.46 9.02
CA VAL A 236 5.15 6.39 10.01
C VAL A 236 5.45 5.05 9.37
N ARG A 237 6.02 4.13 10.15
CA ARG A 237 6.17 2.73 9.81
C ARG A 237 5.29 1.90 10.72
N SER A 238 4.46 1.05 10.13
CA SER A 238 3.75 -0.01 10.83
C SER A 238 4.31 -1.38 10.43
N ALA A 239 4.18 -2.37 11.31
CA ALA A 239 4.52 -3.76 11.01
C ALA A 239 3.50 -4.72 11.63
N LEU A 240 3.20 -5.81 10.91
CA LEU A 240 2.28 -6.86 11.34
C LEU A 240 3.08 -8.07 11.82
N PHE A 241 2.72 -8.57 13.00
CA PHE A 241 3.34 -9.71 13.66
C PHE A 241 2.32 -10.79 14.00
N ASP A 242 2.73 -12.04 13.86
CA ASP A 242 2.10 -13.22 14.43
C ASP A 242 3.13 -13.91 15.34
N GLY A 243 2.89 -13.87 16.64
CA GLY A 243 3.94 -14.13 17.64
C GLY A 243 5.13 -13.19 17.45
N GLU A 244 6.33 -13.76 17.32
CA GLU A 244 7.58 -13.00 17.10
C GLU A 244 7.87 -12.74 15.62
N GLN A 245 7.17 -13.39 14.69
CA GLN A 245 7.45 -13.27 13.26
C GLN A 245 6.84 -11.98 12.69
N CYS A 246 7.67 -11.10 12.14
CA CYS A 246 7.20 -10.00 11.32
C CYS A 246 6.78 -10.52 9.93
N HIS A 247 5.50 -10.37 9.58
CA HIS A 247 4.95 -10.82 8.31
C HIS A 247 4.98 -9.75 7.23
N ALA A 248 4.77 -8.50 7.62
CA ALA A 248 4.70 -7.38 6.69
C ALA A 248 5.07 -6.07 7.35
N VAL A 249 5.53 -5.13 6.52
CA VAL A 249 5.82 -3.76 6.91
C VAL A 249 5.13 -2.78 5.97
N CYS A 250 4.73 -1.64 6.52
CA CYS A 250 4.01 -0.59 5.81
C CYS A 250 4.61 0.77 6.17
N ASP A 251 5.13 1.50 5.19
CA ASP A 251 5.51 2.90 5.35
C ASP A 251 4.41 3.80 4.79
N THR A 252 4.10 4.89 5.49
CA THR A 252 3.11 5.88 5.04
C THR A 252 3.65 7.27 5.25
N VAL A 253 3.57 8.10 4.21
CA VAL A 253 3.78 9.55 4.32
C VAL A 253 2.42 10.23 4.39
N MET A 254 2.23 11.01 5.44
CA MET A 254 1.05 11.84 5.65
C MET A 254 1.43 13.30 5.53
N VAL A 255 0.72 14.04 4.68
CA VAL A 255 0.88 15.48 4.46
C VAL A 255 -0.04 16.22 5.40
N VAL A 256 0.49 17.24 6.06
CA VAL A 256 -0.31 18.14 6.91
C VAL A 256 -1.10 19.06 6.02
N ILE A 257 -2.39 19.17 6.31
CA ILE A 257 -3.33 19.96 5.52
C ILE A 257 -4.20 20.82 6.41
N ASP A 258 -4.47 22.02 5.93
CA ASP A 258 -5.49 22.90 6.47
C ASP A 258 -6.87 22.42 6.00
N ARG A 259 -7.78 22.22 6.94
CA ARG A 259 -9.08 21.58 6.70
C ARG A 259 -9.98 22.43 5.80
N ASP A 260 -9.96 23.75 5.97
CA ASP A 260 -10.86 24.65 5.27
C ASP A 260 -10.40 24.91 3.83
N SER A 261 -9.11 25.22 3.65
CA SER A 261 -8.53 25.48 2.33
C SER A 261 -8.18 24.21 1.56
N ARG A 262 -8.11 23.05 2.23
CA ARG A 262 -7.63 21.76 1.70
C ARG A 262 -6.22 21.83 1.10
N ARG A 263 -5.39 22.76 1.58
CA ARG A 263 -4.00 22.94 1.12
C ARG A 263 -3.01 22.44 2.14
N SER A 264 -1.83 22.04 1.66
CA SER A 264 -0.73 21.69 2.55
C SER A 264 -0.35 22.89 3.42
N THR A 265 -0.13 22.63 4.71
CA THR A 265 0.26 23.63 5.70
C THR A 265 1.37 23.11 6.61
N THR A 266 1.92 23.97 7.46
CA THR A 266 2.97 23.60 8.42
C THR A 266 2.38 22.82 9.60
N LEU A 267 3.08 21.78 10.03
CA LEU A 267 2.78 21.03 11.24
C LEU A 267 2.95 21.95 12.45
N PRO A 268 1.90 22.22 13.25
CA PRO A 268 2.02 23.03 14.46
C PRO A 268 3.05 22.43 15.44
N ASP A 269 3.82 23.27 16.11
CA ASP A 269 4.89 22.81 17.03
C ASP A 269 4.33 21.96 18.18
N ALA A 270 3.18 22.32 18.73
CA ALA A 270 2.50 21.49 19.73
C ALA A 270 2.14 20.08 19.18
N SER A 271 1.78 19.97 17.90
CA SER A 271 1.54 18.67 17.26
C SER A 271 2.84 17.89 17.03
N ARG A 272 3.95 18.58 16.73
CA ARG A 272 5.28 17.97 16.61
C ARG A 272 5.73 17.38 17.94
N GLU A 273 5.56 18.10 19.05
CA GLU A 273 5.91 17.65 20.40
C GLU A 273 5.16 16.37 20.78
N LEU A 274 3.86 16.27 20.44
CA LEU A 274 3.06 15.07 20.69
C LEU A 274 3.52 13.83 19.91
N LEU A 275 4.23 14.00 18.80
CA LEU A 275 4.73 12.90 17.97
C LEU A 275 6.11 12.40 18.43
N GLU A 276 6.88 13.21 19.14
CA GLU A 276 8.26 12.90 19.53
C GLU A 276 8.39 11.63 20.38
N PRO A 277 7.51 11.32 21.34
CA PRO A 277 7.55 10.07 22.11
C PRO A 277 7.40 8.79 21.25
N TYR A 278 6.88 8.94 20.03
CA TYR A 278 6.63 7.83 19.11
C TYR A 278 7.71 7.67 18.04
N ARG A 279 8.79 8.44 18.11
CA ARG A 279 9.89 8.30 17.16
C ARG A 279 10.57 6.95 17.29
N LYS A 280 10.91 6.37 16.14
CA LYS A 280 11.80 5.21 16.10
C LYS A 280 13.18 5.63 16.61
N HIS A 281 13.63 5.04 17.71
CA HIS A 281 15.00 5.16 18.22
C HIS A 281 15.99 4.34 17.38
#